data_AF-W1V9U6-F1
#
_entry.id   AF-W1V9U6-F1
#
_cell.length_a   1.000
_cell.length_b   1.000
_cell.length_c   1.000
_cell.angle_alpha   90.00
_cell.angle_beta   90.00
_cell.angle_gamma   90.00
#
_symmetry.space_group_name_H-M   'P 1'
#
loop_
_entity.id
_entity.type
_entity.pdbx_description
1 polymer ?
#
loop_
_entity_poly.entity_id
_entity_poly.type
_entity_poly.pdbx_seq_one_letter_code
_entity_poly.pdbx_strand_id
1 'polypeptide(L)'
;MLYNFEDMADLLGDELLTQEVTETAVSKAEQWLYVLADRLGVSKDKVIRSFTIDELVLAYIYREVCVNKSYALPGSYTSNGSTDDFYSKKLEYYEARIKLLESRITPEQLTGNPTEYKGYRSVEIYRG
;
A
#
# COMPACT_ATOMS: atom_id res chain seq x y z
N MET A 1 -4.47 13.20 -8.50
CA MET A 1 -3.66 12.00 -8.24
C MET A 1 -2.71 12.40 -7.12
N LEU A 2 -2.73 11.68 -6.00
CA LEU A 2 -1.88 11.89 -4.84
C LEU A 2 -0.47 11.32 -5.06
N TYR A 3 -0.37 10.28 -5.90
CA TYR A 3 0.88 9.61 -6.24
C TYR A 3 1.10 9.63 -7.75
N ASN A 4 2.27 10.10 -8.18
CA ASN A 4 2.73 10.00 -9.56
C ASN A 4 3.86 8.96 -9.64
N PHE A 5 4.07 8.37 -10.83
CA PHE A 5 5.13 7.37 -11.02
C PHE A 5 6.53 7.93 -10.69
N GLU A 6 6.82 9.17 -11.10
CA GLU A 6 8.11 9.83 -10.84
C GLU A 6 8.36 10.02 -9.33
N ASP A 7 7.36 10.49 -8.58
CA ASP A 7 7.45 10.66 -7.12
C ASP A 7 7.70 9.34 -6.38
N MET A 8 7.22 8.23 -6.94
CA MET A 8 7.38 6.91 -6.34
C MET A 8 8.72 6.27 -6.69
N ALA A 9 9.33 6.64 -7.82
CA ALA A 9 10.56 6.03 -8.29
C ALA A 9 11.70 6.08 -7.26
N ASP A 10 11.80 7.17 -6.50
CA ASP A 10 12.80 7.36 -5.44
C ASP A 10 12.53 6.53 -4.17
N LEU A 11 11.30 6.07 -3.99
CA LEU A 11 10.87 5.28 -2.82
C LEU A 11 10.89 3.77 -3.09
N LEU A 12 11.11 3.35 -4.34
CA LEU A 12 11.13 1.95 -4.75
C LEU A 12 12.44 1.26 -4.33
N GLY A 13 12.40 0.56 -3.19
CA GLY A 13 13.56 -0.16 -2.64
C GLY A 13 13.72 -1.64 -3.05
N ASP A 14 12.74 -2.26 -3.72
CA ASP A 14 12.85 -3.69 -4.10
C ASP A 14 13.45 -3.82 -5.50
N GLU A 15 14.76 -4.07 -5.57
CA GLU A 15 15.53 -4.11 -6.82
C GLU A 15 14.89 -4.93 -7.96
N LEU A 16 14.19 -6.03 -7.64
CA LEU A 16 13.58 -6.87 -8.65
C LEU A 16 12.22 -6.34 -9.10
N LEU A 17 11.38 -5.92 -8.16
CA LEU A 17 10.03 -5.50 -8.49
C LEU A 17 9.99 -4.08 -9.05
N THR A 18 10.94 -3.22 -8.68
CA THR A 18 11.06 -1.84 -9.16
C THR A 18 11.07 -1.74 -10.68
N GLN A 19 11.76 -2.66 -11.36
CA GLN A 19 11.87 -2.66 -12.83
C GLN A 19 10.55 -2.98 -13.54
N GLU A 20 9.61 -3.60 -12.81
CA GLU A 20 8.34 -4.09 -13.33
C GLU A 20 7.17 -3.22 -12.89
N VAL A 21 7.44 -2.12 -12.16
CA VAL A 21 6.44 -1.14 -11.77
C VAL A 21 6.03 -0.33 -13.00
N THR A 22 4.71 -0.28 -13.23
CA THR A 22 4.11 0.51 -14.30
C THR A 22 3.25 1.62 -13.71
N GLU A 23 2.97 2.66 -14.50
CA GLU A 23 2.05 3.74 -14.10
C GLU A 23 0.64 3.21 -13.76
N THR A 24 0.22 2.13 -14.42
CA THR A 24 -1.06 1.47 -14.13
C THR A 24 -1.04 0.77 -12.76
N ALA A 25 0.10 0.20 -12.34
CA ALA A 25 0.25 -0.36 -11.00
C ALA A 25 0.18 0.72 -9.91
N VAL A 26 0.80 1.88 -10.14
CA VAL A 26 0.72 3.04 -9.23
C VAL A 26 -0.73 3.55 -9.13
N SER A 27 -1.40 3.70 -10.27
CA SER A 27 -2.80 4.14 -10.30
C SER A 27 -3.74 3.19 -9.56
N LYS A 28 -3.54 1.87 -9.70
CA LYS A 28 -4.31 0.86 -8.96
C LYS A 28 -4.00 0.86 -7.46
N ALA A 29 -2.74 1.04 -7.08
CA ALA A 29 -2.36 1.13 -5.68
C ALA A 29 -3.01 2.35 -4.99
N GLU A 30 -3.10 3.47 -5.70
CA GLU A 30 -3.84 4.65 -5.23
C GLU A 30 -5.35 4.35 -5.04
N GLN A 31 -5.97 3.57 -5.94
CA GLN A 31 -7.35 3.13 -5.76
C GLN A 31 -7.54 2.26 -4.52
N TRP A 32 -6.61 1.33 -4.26
CA TRP A 32 -6.62 0.52 -3.03
C TRP A 32 -6.51 1.36 -1.76
N LEU A 33 -5.69 2.42 -1.78
CA LEU A 33 -5.63 3.38 -0.69
C LEU A 33 -6.99 4.05 -0.44
N TYR A 34 -7.70 4.45 -1.50
CA TYR A 34 -9.02 5.06 -1.35
C TYR A 34 -10.09 4.08 -0.88
N VAL A 35 -10.00 2.80 -1.23
CA VAL A 35 -10.86 1.75 -0.67
C VAL A 35 -10.62 1.60 0.83
N LEU A 36 -9.36 1.68 1.29
CA LEU A 36 -9.06 1.67 2.72
C LEU A 36 -9.61 2.93 3.42
N ALA A 37 -9.45 4.11 2.80
CA ALA A 37 -9.95 5.37 3.34
C ALA A 37 -11.48 5.35 3.49
N ASP A 38 -12.20 4.87 2.48
CA ASP A 38 -13.67 4.72 2.51
C ASP A 38 -14.12 3.76 3.63
N ARG A 39 -13.42 2.61 3.79
CA ARG A 39 -13.64 1.66 4.89
C ARG A 39 -13.47 2.29 6.27
N LEU A 40 -12.59 3.28 6.38
CA LEU A 40 -12.31 4.03 7.61
C LEU A 40 -13.16 5.30 7.76
N GLY A 41 -14.08 5.57 6.82
CA GLY A 41 -14.96 6.74 6.83
C GLY A 41 -14.28 8.05 6.46
N VAL A 42 -13.13 7.99 5.79
CA VAL A 42 -12.33 9.16 5.37
C VAL A 42 -12.59 9.45 3.90
N SER A 43 -12.95 10.70 3.58
CA SER A 43 -13.12 11.12 2.19
C SER A 43 -11.80 11.18 1.45
N LYS A 44 -11.80 10.82 0.16
CA LYS A 44 -10.62 10.78 -0.71
C LYS A 44 -9.81 12.09 -0.73
N ASP A 45 -10.47 13.24 -0.68
CA ASP A 45 -9.85 14.58 -0.68
C ASP A 45 -9.11 14.91 0.62
N LYS A 46 -9.41 14.18 1.70
CA LYS A 46 -8.77 14.35 3.01
C LYS A 46 -7.52 13.51 3.19
N VAL A 47 -7.26 12.55 2.30
CA VAL A 47 -6.09 11.67 2.38
C VAL A 47 -4.83 12.45 2.03
N ILE A 48 -3.87 12.49 2.94
CA ILE A 48 -2.58 13.14 2.75
C ILE A 48 -1.46 12.12 2.57
N ARG A 49 -0.31 12.54 2.04
CA ARG A 49 0.90 11.71 2.06
C ARG A 49 1.53 11.72 3.45
N SER A 50 1.95 10.55 3.91
CA SER A 50 2.75 10.38 5.11
C SER A 50 3.60 9.12 4.96
N PHE A 51 4.69 9.01 5.71
CA PHE A 51 5.60 7.87 5.62
C PHE A 51 4.88 6.50 5.70
N THR A 52 3.89 6.37 6.60
CA THR A 52 3.12 5.12 6.78
C THR A 52 2.21 4.84 5.59
N ILE A 53 1.66 5.87 4.97
CA ILE A 53 0.79 5.75 3.79
C ILE A 53 1.64 5.44 2.56
N ASP A 54 2.79 6.09 2.42
CA ASP A 54 3.74 5.82 1.33
C ASP A 54 4.20 4.35 1.39
N GLU A 55 4.51 3.84 2.58
CA GLU A 55 4.85 2.43 2.79
C GLU A 55 3.71 1.48 2.40
N LEU A 56 2.46 1.83 2.74
CA LEU A 56 1.30 1.04 2.35
C LEU A 56 1.11 1.04 0.84
N VAL A 57 1.23 2.19 0.18
CA VAL A 57 1.06 2.31 -1.27
C VAL A 57 2.17 1.56 -2.01
N LEU A 58 3.42 1.62 -1.53
CA LEU A 58 4.49 0.78 -2.06
C LEU A 58 4.15 -0.71 -1.96
N ALA A 59 3.64 -1.16 -0.82
CA ALA A 59 3.22 -2.55 -0.66
C ALA A 59 2.08 -2.93 -1.63
N TYR A 60 1.14 -2.02 -1.90
CA TYR A 60 0.10 -2.23 -2.92
C TYR A 60 0.67 -2.28 -4.34
N ILE A 61 1.63 -1.42 -4.68
CA ILE A 61 2.31 -1.43 -5.99
C ILE A 61 2.97 -2.80 -6.19
N TYR A 62 3.76 -3.26 -5.23
CA TYR A 62 4.46 -4.53 -5.32
C TYR A 62 3.51 -5.73 -5.37
N ARG A 63 2.40 -5.69 -4.63
CA ARG A 63 1.34 -6.69 -4.76
C ARG A 63 0.80 -6.75 -6.18
N GLU A 64 0.45 -5.61 -6.79
CA GLU A 64 -0.07 -5.57 -8.16
C GLU A 64 0.95 -6.09 -9.18
N VAL A 65 2.24 -5.75 -9.03
CA VAL A 65 3.31 -6.29 -9.87
C VAL A 65 3.41 -7.81 -9.75
N CYS A 66 3.43 -8.34 -8.51
CA CYS A 66 3.47 -9.78 -8.26
C CYS A 66 2.25 -10.51 -8.83
N VAL A 67 1.05 -9.94 -8.67
CA VAL A 67 -0.21 -10.46 -9.24
C VAL A 67 -0.11 -10.49 -10.77
N ASN A 68 0.26 -9.38 -11.40
CA ASN A 68 0.35 -9.31 -12.86
C ASN A 68 1.36 -10.33 -13.41
N LYS A 69 2.50 -10.52 -12.73
CA LYS A 69 3.53 -11.48 -13.15
C LYS A 69 3.14 -12.93 -12.89
N SER A 70 2.44 -13.23 -11.80
CA SER A 70 1.98 -14.59 -11.51
C SER A 70 0.92 -15.06 -12.50
N TYR A 71 0.01 -14.17 -12.93
CA TYR A 71 -1.00 -14.49 -13.96
C TYR A 71 -0.47 -14.45 -15.40
N ALA A 72 0.66 -13.79 -15.67
CA ALA A 72 1.26 -13.71 -17.00
C ALA A 72 1.93 -15.02 -17.47
N LEU A 73 2.05 -16.04 -16.61
CA LEU A 73 2.68 -17.32 -16.95
C LEU A 73 1.67 -18.48 -16.94
N PRO A 74 0.86 -18.69 -17.99
CA PRO A 74 0.25 -19.99 -18.21
C PRO A 74 1.34 -20.98 -18.65
N GLY A 75 1.89 -21.75 -17.70
CA GLY A 75 2.72 -22.92 -18.01
C GLY A 75 4.24 -22.72 -18.10
N SER A 76 4.81 -21.72 -17.42
CA SER A 76 6.27 -21.64 -17.31
C SER A 76 6.78 -22.64 -16.27
N TYR A 77 6.88 -23.91 -16.66
CA TYR A 77 7.75 -24.86 -16.00
C TYR A 77 9.16 -24.30 -16.03
N THR A 78 9.69 -23.87 -14.88
CA THR A 78 11.12 -23.66 -14.77
C THR A 78 11.81 -24.96 -15.18
N SER A 79 12.88 -24.85 -15.98
CA SER A 79 13.65 -25.98 -16.54
C SER A 79 14.17 -27.00 -15.51
N ASN A 80 13.91 -26.80 -14.22
CA ASN A 80 14.49 -27.54 -13.12
C ASN A 80 13.48 -28.19 -12.15
N GLY A 81 12.18 -28.22 -12.49
CA GLY A 81 11.16 -28.92 -11.69
C GLY A 81 10.96 -28.35 -10.28
N SER A 82 11.51 -27.18 -10.00
CA SER A 82 11.36 -26.47 -8.73
C SER A 82 10.20 -25.47 -8.86
N THR A 83 9.13 -25.74 -8.13
CA THR A 83 7.96 -24.87 -7.90
C THR A 83 8.29 -23.67 -7.00
N ASP A 84 9.50 -23.12 -7.08
CA ASP A 84 9.88 -21.94 -6.32
C ASP A 84 9.46 -20.67 -7.07
N ASP A 85 8.14 -20.48 -7.16
CA ASP A 85 7.55 -19.28 -7.74
C ASP A 85 7.88 -18.07 -6.86
N PHE A 86 9.00 -17.43 -7.17
CA PHE A 86 9.54 -16.28 -6.44
C PHE A 86 8.50 -15.16 -6.27
N TYR A 87 7.73 -14.87 -7.31
CA TYR A 87 6.65 -13.89 -7.28
C TYR A 87 5.50 -14.30 -6.35
N SER A 88 5.21 -15.59 -6.23
CA SER A 88 4.18 -16.10 -5.31
C SER A 88 4.60 -15.94 -3.85
N LYS A 89 5.88 -16.19 -3.52
CA LYS A 89 6.42 -15.93 -2.17
C LYS A 89 6.43 -14.44 -1.82
N LYS A 90 6.84 -13.59 -2.76
CA LYS A 90 6.78 -12.13 -2.56
C LYS A 90 5.34 -11.63 -2.45
N LEU A 91 4.42 -12.19 -3.22
CA LEU A 91 3.00 -11.88 -3.09
C LEU A 91 2.50 -12.15 -1.67
N GLU A 92 2.77 -13.35 -1.14
CA GLU A 92 2.40 -13.71 0.24
C GLU A 92 3.01 -12.75 1.27
N TYR A 93 4.29 -12.38 1.09
CA TYR A 93 4.96 -11.39 1.93
C TYR A 93 4.27 -10.02 1.90
N TYR A 94 3.99 -9.48 0.72
CA TYR A 94 3.36 -8.16 0.59
C TYR A 94 1.90 -8.18 1.06
N GLU A 95 1.16 -9.27 0.87
CA GLU A 95 -0.18 -9.41 1.44
C GLU A 95 -0.15 -9.44 2.97
N ALA A 96 0.82 -10.13 3.58
CA ALA A 96 1.01 -10.09 5.02
C ALA A 96 1.40 -8.68 5.51
N ARG A 97 2.28 -7.99 4.77
CA ARG A 97 2.69 -6.61 5.08
C ARG A 97 1.52 -5.64 4.99
N ILE A 98 0.70 -5.73 3.95
CA ILE A 98 -0.52 -4.93 3.77
C ILE A 98 -1.46 -5.13 4.94
N LYS A 99 -1.78 -6.37 5.32
CA LYS A 99 -2.66 -6.65 6.47
C LYS A 99 -2.13 -6.02 7.77
N LEU A 100 -0.82 -6.08 7.97
CA LEU A 100 -0.18 -5.48 9.15
C LEU A 100 -0.25 -3.94 9.11
N LEU A 101 -0.04 -3.32 7.95
CA LEU A 101 -0.15 -1.87 7.80
C LEU A 101 -1.59 -1.38 7.91
N GLU A 102 -2.54 -2.02 7.22
CA GLU A 102 -3.97 -1.71 7.28
C GLU A 102 -4.53 -1.81 8.70
N SER A 103 -4.08 -2.77 9.50
CA SER A 103 -4.52 -2.90 10.90
C SER A 103 -3.97 -1.83 11.84
N ARG A 104 -2.89 -1.14 11.46
CA ARG A 104 -2.26 -0.07 12.24
C ARG A 104 -2.71 1.32 11.83
N ILE A 105 -3.12 1.49 10.57
CA ILE A 105 -3.50 2.79 10.02
C ILE A 105 -4.85 3.23 10.60
N THR A 106 -4.84 4.38 11.26
CA THR A 106 -6.04 5.04 11.78
C THR A 106 -6.53 6.13 10.83
N PRO A 107 -7.81 6.55 10.91
CA PRO A 107 -8.33 7.70 10.17
C PRO A 107 -7.52 8.99 10.38
N GLU A 108 -6.98 9.15 11.59
CA GLU A 108 -6.13 10.29 11.98
C GLU A 108 -4.80 10.27 11.22
N GLN A 109 -4.21 9.08 11.03
CA GLN A 109 -2.98 8.91 10.26
C GLN A 109 -3.21 9.14 8.76
N LEU A 110 -4.39 8.79 8.23
CA LEU A 110 -4.76 9.04 6.83
C LEU A 110 -4.92 10.54 6.51
N THR A 111 -5.38 11.33 7.49
CA THR A 111 -5.72 12.75 7.29
C THR A 111 -4.70 13.73 7.88
N GLY A 112 -3.78 13.24 8.72
CA GLY A 112 -2.83 14.06 9.45
C GLY A 112 -3.48 14.96 10.52
N ASN A 113 -4.80 14.82 10.75
CA ASN A 113 -5.56 15.64 11.67
C ASN A 113 -6.08 14.79 12.83
N PRO A 114 -5.38 14.77 13.98
CA PRO A 114 -5.78 13.99 15.15
C PRO A 114 -7.02 14.55 15.85
N THR A 115 -7.48 15.75 15.48
CA THR A 115 -8.61 16.44 16.11
C THR A 115 -9.96 16.16 15.44
N GLU A 116 -9.98 15.85 14.14
CA GLU A 116 -11.21 15.64 13.35
C GLU A 116 -11.84 14.27 13.64
N TYR A 117 -11.03 13.28 14.02
CA TYR A 117 -11.45 11.89 14.25
C TYR A 117 -11.30 11.42 15.71
N LYS A 118 -10.99 12.36 16.61
CA LYS A 118 -10.83 12.09 18.04
C LYS A 118 -12.17 11.62 18.59
N GLY A 119 -12.29 10.31 18.86
CA GLY A 119 -13.41 9.78 19.63
C GLY A 119 -13.51 10.53 20.97
N TYR A 120 -14.74 10.68 21.49
CA TYR A 120 -15.18 11.43 22.68
C TYR A 120 -14.42 11.19 24.03
N ARG A 121 -13.20 10.66 24.04
CA ARG A 121 -12.45 10.23 25.23
C ARG A 121 -11.24 11.09 25.63
N SER A 122 -10.87 12.13 24.87
CA SER A 122 -9.82 13.06 25.32
C SER A 122 -10.44 14.34 25.87
N VAL A 123 -10.61 14.43 27.18
CA VAL A 123 -10.88 15.71 27.85
C VAL A 123 -9.54 16.38 28.10
N GLU A 124 -9.38 17.62 27.64
CA GLU A 124 -8.23 18.45 27.99
C GLU A 124 -8.23 18.67 29.50
N ILE A 125 -7.21 18.16 30.19
CA ILE A 125 -7.06 18.39 31.63
C ILE A 125 -6.48 19.79 31.79
N TYR A 126 -7.35 20.78 31.98
CA TYR A 126 -6.94 22.13 32.36
C TYR A 126 -6.26 22.06 33.72
N ARG A 127 -4.93 22.25 33.76
CA ARG A 127 -4.22 22.50 35.02
C ARG A 127 -4.31 23.99 35.30
N GLY A 128 -5.19 24.35 36.24
CA GLY A 128 -5.19 25.66 36.89
C GLY A 128 -3.96 25.85 37.76
#